data_AF-A0A523NWB7-F1
#
_entry.id   AF-A0A523NWB7-F1
#
_cell.length_a   1.000
_cell.length_b   1.000
_cell.length_c   1.000
_cell.angle_alpha   90.00
_cell.angle_beta   90.00
_cell.angle_gamma   90.00
#
_symmetry.space_group_name_H-M   'P 1'
#
loop_
_entity.id
_entity.type
_entity.pdbx_description
1 polymer ?
#
loop_
_entity_poly.entity_id
_entity_poly.type
_entity_poly.pdbx_seq_one_letter_code
_entity_poly.pdbx_strand_id
1 'polypeptide(L)' 'MNTTDLKKAGLKATLPRLRILEILEKGDVPHLSAEDVYKTL' A
#
# COMPACT_ATOMS: atom_id res chain seq x y z
N MET A 1 -5.54 1.65 6.28
CA MET A 1 -4.51 1.43 7.32
C MET A 1 -4.01 2.77 7.82
N ASN A 2 -3.85 2.94 9.13
CA ASN A 2 -3.29 4.18 9.68
C ASN A 2 -1.76 4.05 9.81
N THR A 3 -1.05 5.18 9.86
CA THR A 3 0.43 5.23 10.01
C THR A 3 0.96 4.40 11.19
N THR A 4 0.10 4.21 12.20
CA THR A 4 0.33 3.35 13.37
C THR A 4 0.58 1.88 13.00
N ASP A 5 -0.08 1.35 11.97
CA ASP A 5 0.02 -0.06 11.59
C ASP A 5 1.38 -0.36 10.95
N LEU A 6 1.87 0.54 10.09
CA LEU A 6 3.23 0.48 9.56
C LEU A 6 4.27 0.52 10.68
N LYS A 7 4.10 1.41 11.66
CA LYS A 7 5.02 1.52 12.80
C LYS A 7 5.03 0.25 13.65
N LYS A 8 3.86 -0.34 13.91
CA LYS A 8 3.73 -1.63 14.62
C LYS A 8 4.40 -2.77 13.86
N ALA A 9 4.37 -2.74 12.53
CA ALA A 9 5.07 -3.68 11.66
C ALA A 9 6.58 -3.40 11.50
N GLY A 10 7.15 -2.41 12.20
CA GLY A 10 8.56 -2.04 12.09
C GLY A 10 8.93 -1.27 10.82
N LEU A 11 7.93 -0.78 10.07
CA LEU A 11 8.13 -0.05 8.84
C LEU A 11 7.97 1.45 9.08
N LYS A 12 8.95 2.24 8.62
CA LYS A 12 8.82 3.70 8.60
C LYS A 12 7.64 4.09 7.70
N ALA A 13 6.70 4.88 8.23
CA ALA A 13 5.61 5.45 7.45
C ALA A 13 6.18 6.50 6.47
N THR A 14 6.30 6.11 5.20
CA THR A 14 6.73 6.98 4.11
C THR A 14 5.57 7.17 3.13
N LEU A 15 5.59 8.26 2.36
CA LEU A 15 4.55 8.53 1.38
C LEU A 15 4.37 7.38 0.36
N PRO A 16 5.44 6.80 -0.25
CA PRO A 16 5.27 5.69 -1.19
C PRO A 16 4.59 4.46 -0.58
N ARG A 17 4.89 4.13 0.70
CA ARG A 17 4.29 2.98 1.39
C ARG A 17 2.80 3.18 1.66
N LEU A 18 2.42 4.40 2.05
CA LEU A 18 1.01 4.75 2.27
C LEU A 18 0.21 4.68 0.96
N ARG A 19 0.79 5.17 -0.15
CA ARG A 19 0.14 5.10 -1.47
C ARG A 19 -0.09 3.65 -1.93
N ILE A 20 0.90 2.78 -1.79
CA ILE A 20 0.73 1.36 -2.14
C ILE A 20 -0.31 0.68 -1.25
N LEU A 21 -0.32 0.96 0.07
CA LEU A 21 -1.34 0.43 0.96
C LEU A 21 -2.75 0.88 0.55
N GLU A 22 -2.94 2.14 0.18
CA GLU A 22 -4.24 2.62 -0.31
C GLU A 22 -4.68 1.92 -1.59
N ILE A 23 -3.77 1.65 -2.52
CA ILE A 23 -4.06 0.90 -3.76
C ILE A 23 -4.54 -0.51 -3.43
N LEU A 24 -3.87 -1.19 -2.50
CA LEU A 24 -4.21 -2.55 -2.09
C LEU A 24 -5.52 -2.61 -1.28
N GLU A 25 -5.85 -1.58 -0.52
CA GLU A 25 -7.08 -1.51 0.28
C GLU A 25 -8.31 -1.14 -0.54
N LYS A 26 -8.15 -0.32 -1.58
CA LYS A 26 -9.25 0.19 -2.43
C LYS A 26 -9.49 -0.67 -3.67
N GLY A 27 -8.62 -1.62 -3.98
CA GLY A 27 -8.68 -2.40 -5.21
C GLY A 27 -9.96 -3.23 -5.31
N ASP A 28 -10.73 -3.03 -6.39
CA ASP A 28 -11.87 -3.88 -6.75
C ASP A 28 -11.44 -5.32 -7.12
N VAL A 29 -10.15 -5.52 -7.41
CA VAL A 29 -9.57 -6.80 -7.82
C VAL A 29 -8.75 -7.39 -6.66
N PRO A 30 -9.01 -8.65 -6.22
CA PRO A 30 -8.36 -9.24 -5.06
C PRO A 30 -6.84 -9.48 -5.19
N HIS A 31 -6.30 -9.51 -6.41
CA HIS A 31 -4.90 -9.82 -6.67
C HIS A 31 -4.35 -8.86 -7.73
N LEU A 32 -3.22 -8.22 -7.41
CA LEU A 32 -2.50 -7.31 -8.30
C LEU A 32 -1.06 -7.80 -8.43
N SER A 33 -0.52 -7.78 -9.65
CA SER A 33 0.92 -7.96 -9.84
C SER A 33 1.68 -6.72 -9.40
N ALA A 34 3.00 -6.84 -9.19
CA ALA A 34 3.84 -5.68 -8.91
C ALA A 34 3.78 -4.62 -10.03
N GLU A 35 3.67 -5.08 -11.29
CA GLU A 35 3.51 -4.21 -12.45
C GLU A 35 2.17 -3.45 -12.42
N ASP A 36 1.09 -4.12 -11.99
CA ASP A 36 -0.23 -3.47 -11.88
C ASP A 36 -0.23 -2.39 -10.80
N VAL A 37 0.42 -2.66 -9.65
CA VAL A 37 0.61 -1.66 -8.59
C VAL A 37 1.43 -0.49 -9.09
N TYR A 38 2.51 -0.75 -9.84
CA TYR A 38 3.34 0.30 -10.42
C TYR A 38 2.57 1.18 -11.42
N LYS A 39 1.75 0.60 -12.29
CA LYS A 39 0.91 1.33 -13.26
C LYS A 39 -0.18 2.19 -12.60
N THR A 40 -0.54 1.88 -11.36
CA THR A 40 -1.62 2.58 -10.62
C THR A 40 -1.08 3.75 -9.77
N LEU A 41 0.24 3.81 -9.54
CA LEU A 41 0.92 4.87 -8.79
C LEU A 41 1.10 6.15 -9.61
#